data_AF-A0A534PX51-F1
#
_entry.id   AF-A0A534PX51-F1
#
_cell.length_a   1.000
_cell.length_b   1.000
_cell.length_c   1.000
_cell.angle_alpha   90.00
_cell.angle_beta   90.00
_cell.angle_gamma   90.00
#
_symmetry.space_group_name_H-M   'P 1'
#
loop_
_entity.id
_entity.type
_entity.pdbx_description
1 polymer ?
#
loop_
_entity_poly.entity_id
_entity_poly.type
_entity_poly.pdbx_seq_one_letter_code
_entity_poly.pdbx_strand_id
1 'polypeptide(L)'
;MMIKEHFAEQYGVPRFTIGSGGSGGSMQQHFIAQNYPGLLDAITPAISYSDLVSILPDVTDCGLLNNYFDHTSNPANWPASRRSKVDGYPVATTGIPRTTCVTWNGFAHTWVSPFNGFDAVVPLAARYDPTTNPTGARGSFTDGMINVFGADPQTGFARTVFDNVGVQYGLNALKAGAITVDEFLDLNEKIGGLDVDGNYIPDRSEANLQGLERAYRDGVVTSGQNLTLPIIDTRIYTEAGVDIHTRIRTFAKLDRLMKANGTIANEVNWLTPVTAPTGVNLAQLALRAHNEWLENIAADVGRGSYAEKVIRNKPALVKDACWEANGTKHEETFTRSGPSVCNTLFPINSTVRIEAGAAVAGDVMKCRLKNFESSDYAVAFTAAQTDRLHAIFPSGVCDWSRRGVKQKPISGIWLDYSQRGGEDDDQGDED
;
A
#
# COMPACT_ATOMS: atom_id res chain seq x y z
N MET A 1 -20.49 -9.16 16.77
CA MET A 1 -19.27 -9.33 15.95
C MET A 1 -19.10 -10.83 15.79
N MET A 2 -19.57 -11.38 14.67
CA MET A 2 -20.22 -12.69 14.73
C MET A 2 -19.29 -13.89 14.94
N ILE A 3 -18.05 -13.88 14.46
CA ILE A 3 -17.20 -15.09 14.46
C ILE A 3 -16.58 -15.40 15.83
N LYS A 4 -15.96 -14.41 16.49
CA LYS A 4 -15.31 -14.62 17.80
C LYS A 4 -16.34 -14.93 18.89
N GLU A 5 -17.48 -14.24 18.82
CA GLU A 5 -18.64 -14.46 19.68
C GLU A 5 -19.20 -15.88 19.47
N HIS A 6 -19.50 -16.26 18.22
CA HIS A 6 -19.96 -17.61 17.91
C HIS A 6 -18.98 -18.69 18.39
N PHE A 7 -17.66 -18.49 18.18
CA PHE A 7 -16.66 -19.43 18.70
C PHE A 7 -16.71 -19.53 20.23
N ALA A 8 -16.78 -18.38 20.93
CA ALA A 8 -16.80 -18.34 22.39
C ALA A 8 -18.06 -19.01 22.97
N GLU A 9 -19.21 -18.83 22.33
CA GLU A 9 -20.47 -19.47 22.72
C GLU A 9 -20.45 -21.00 22.50
N GLN A 10 -19.80 -21.46 21.42
CA GLN A 10 -19.76 -22.89 21.08
C GLN A 10 -18.64 -23.66 21.80
N TYR A 11 -17.50 -23.02 22.06
CA TYR A 11 -16.26 -23.70 22.50
C TYR A 11 -15.62 -23.08 23.75
N GLY A 12 -16.11 -21.94 24.24
CA GLY A 12 -15.53 -21.17 25.32
C GLY A 12 -14.61 -20.04 24.84
N VAL A 13 -14.40 -19.04 25.70
CA VAL A 13 -13.58 -17.86 25.37
C VAL A 13 -12.15 -18.30 25.01
N PRO A 14 -11.66 -17.99 23.80
CA PRO A 14 -10.30 -18.36 23.43
C PRO A 14 -9.30 -17.62 24.31
N ARG A 15 -8.24 -18.32 24.74
CA ARG A 15 -7.17 -17.71 25.52
C ARG A 15 -6.46 -16.59 24.75
N PHE A 16 -6.20 -16.84 23.46
CA PHE A 16 -5.62 -15.88 22.53
C PHE A 16 -6.31 -15.98 21.17
N THR A 17 -6.41 -14.85 20.46
CA THR A 17 -6.92 -14.73 19.10
C THR A 17 -5.80 -14.20 18.20
N ILE A 18 -5.28 -15.04 17.31
CA ILE A 18 -4.15 -14.68 16.44
C ILE A 18 -4.65 -14.56 15.01
N GLY A 19 -4.43 -13.39 14.38
CA GLY A 19 -4.66 -13.20 12.95
C GLY A 19 -3.55 -13.85 12.13
N SER A 20 -3.90 -14.47 11.00
CA SER A 20 -2.92 -15.00 10.04
C SER A 20 -3.48 -14.91 8.63
N GLY A 21 -2.68 -14.47 7.67
CA GLY A 21 -3.15 -14.27 6.30
C GLY A 21 -2.19 -13.48 5.44
N GLY A 22 -2.11 -13.85 4.16
CA GLY A 22 -1.26 -13.20 3.18
C GLY A 22 -1.99 -12.16 2.34
N SER A 23 -1.24 -11.24 1.71
CA SER A 23 -1.78 -10.32 0.69
C SER A 23 -2.93 -9.48 1.24
N GLY A 24 -4.15 -9.54 0.68
CA GLY A 24 -5.34 -8.88 1.25
C GLY A 24 -5.63 -9.27 2.72
N GLY A 25 -5.30 -10.49 3.14
CA GLY A 25 -5.41 -10.92 4.53
C GLY A 25 -4.44 -10.20 5.47
N SER A 26 -3.30 -9.72 4.98
CA SER A 26 -2.38 -8.88 5.76
C SER A 26 -2.94 -7.48 5.99
N MET A 27 -3.58 -6.90 4.95
CA MET A 27 -4.25 -5.60 5.04
C MET A 27 -5.37 -5.64 6.08
N GLN A 28 -6.18 -6.71 6.08
CA GLN A 28 -7.25 -6.91 7.07
C GLN A 28 -6.70 -6.99 8.50
N GLN A 29 -5.61 -7.74 8.71
CA GLN A 29 -4.97 -7.85 10.02
C GLN A 29 -4.48 -6.49 10.53
N HIS A 30 -3.78 -5.72 9.69
CA HIS A 30 -3.32 -4.38 10.05
C HIS A 30 -4.48 -3.42 10.33
N PHE A 31 -5.51 -3.45 9.49
CA PHE A 31 -6.70 -2.63 9.66
C PHE A 31 -7.43 -2.95 10.97
N ILE A 32 -7.68 -4.23 11.25
CA ILE A 32 -8.35 -4.69 12.47
C ILE A 32 -7.54 -4.31 13.71
N ALA A 33 -6.23 -4.62 13.72
CA ALA A 33 -5.40 -4.35 14.88
C ALA A 33 -5.23 -2.86 15.18
N GLN A 34 -5.19 -2.00 14.15
CA GLN A 34 -5.11 -0.54 14.33
C GLN A 34 -6.45 0.05 14.80
N ASN A 35 -7.54 -0.29 14.12
CA ASN A 35 -8.81 0.40 14.27
C ASN A 35 -9.73 -0.24 15.33
N TYR A 36 -9.49 -1.51 15.68
CA TYR A 36 -10.28 -2.26 16.68
C TYR A 36 -9.35 -2.99 17.66
N PRO A 37 -8.52 -2.25 18.43
CA PRO A 37 -7.55 -2.84 19.34
C PRO A 37 -8.23 -3.73 20.39
N GLY A 38 -7.65 -4.90 20.65
CA GLY A 38 -8.21 -5.93 21.55
C GLY A 38 -9.00 -7.04 20.85
N LEU A 39 -9.28 -6.91 19.55
CA LEU A 39 -9.87 -8.02 18.78
C LEU A 39 -8.90 -9.17 18.53
N LEU A 40 -7.66 -8.80 18.20
CA LEU A 40 -6.55 -9.70 17.95
C LEU A 40 -5.47 -9.48 19.02
N ASP A 41 -4.92 -10.57 19.54
CA ASP A 41 -3.82 -10.55 20.51
C ASP A 41 -2.46 -10.54 19.81
N ALA A 42 -2.36 -11.10 18.60
CA ALA A 42 -1.19 -11.05 17.73
C ALA A 42 -1.58 -11.15 16.25
N ILE A 43 -0.69 -10.77 15.33
CA ILE A 43 -0.89 -10.92 13.88
C ILE A 43 0.33 -11.53 13.17
N THR A 44 0.05 -12.40 12.20
CA THR A 44 1.02 -12.97 11.27
C THR A 44 0.67 -12.55 9.84
N PRO A 45 0.92 -11.28 9.45
CA PRO A 45 0.81 -10.86 8.07
C PRO A 45 1.80 -11.64 7.21
N ALA A 46 1.37 -12.08 6.04
CA ALA A 46 2.24 -12.73 5.07
C ALA A 46 2.26 -11.97 3.74
N ILE A 47 3.40 -11.98 3.02
CA ILE A 47 3.54 -11.31 1.71
C ILE A 47 2.85 -9.94 1.71
N SER A 48 3.21 -9.17 2.74
CA SER A 48 2.32 -8.18 3.35
C SER A 48 2.14 -6.90 2.55
N TYR A 49 0.96 -6.30 2.72
CA TYR A 49 0.67 -4.92 2.38
C TYR A 49 0.12 -4.22 3.63
N SER A 50 0.36 -2.91 3.75
CA SER A 50 -0.12 -2.14 4.90
C SER A 50 -1.64 -1.99 4.89
N ASP A 51 -2.21 -1.60 3.76
CA ASP A 51 -3.65 -1.50 3.52
C ASP A 51 -3.92 -1.46 2.01
N LEU A 52 -5.19 -1.51 1.61
CA LEU A 52 -5.59 -1.47 0.20
C LEU A 52 -5.50 -0.05 -0.38
N VAL A 53 -5.87 0.96 0.40
CA VAL A 53 -5.98 2.35 -0.08
C VAL A 53 -4.63 2.89 -0.54
N SER A 54 -3.57 2.66 0.22
CA SER A 54 -2.20 3.09 -0.11
C SER A 54 -1.51 2.26 -1.17
N ILE A 55 -2.09 1.12 -1.56
CA ILE A 55 -1.62 0.33 -2.72
C ILE A 55 -2.29 0.81 -4.00
N LEU A 56 -3.52 1.34 -3.92
CA LEU A 56 -4.28 1.84 -5.08
C LEU A 56 -3.47 2.77 -6.01
N PRO A 57 -2.71 3.78 -5.53
CA PRO A 57 -1.95 4.64 -6.43
C PRO A 57 -0.93 3.88 -7.24
N ASP A 58 -0.13 3.01 -6.61
CA ASP A 58 0.94 2.29 -7.29
C ASP A 58 0.39 1.32 -8.34
N VAL A 59 -0.75 0.67 -8.05
CA VAL A 59 -1.46 -0.20 -9.00
C VAL A 59 -2.00 0.61 -10.18
N THR A 60 -2.65 1.74 -9.89
CA THR A 60 -3.25 2.61 -10.92
C THR A 60 -2.17 3.26 -11.79
N ASP A 61 -1.07 3.70 -11.18
CA ASP A 61 0.09 4.26 -11.87
C ASP A 61 0.76 3.23 -12.79
N CYS A 62 0.86 1.98 -12.36
CA CYS A 62 1.34 0.90 -13.24
C CYS A 62 0.44 0.75 -14.47
N GLY A 63 -0.88 0.86 -14.32
CA GLY A 63 -1.82 0.89 -15.45
C GLY A 63 -1.55 2.04 -16.41
N LEU A 64 -1.40 3.26 -15.89
CA LEU A 64 -1.05 4.44 -16.67
C LEU A 64 0.28 4.28 -17.41
N LEU A 65 1.32 3.80 -16.72
CA LEU A 65 2.65 3.57 -17.30
C LEU A 65 2.61 2.53 -18.41
N ASN A 66 1.91 1.41 -18.20
CA ASN A 66 1.77 0.40 -19.24
C ASN A 66 1.02 0.94 -20.46
N ASN A 67 -0.08 1.69 -20.25
CA ASN A 67 -0.79 2.35 -21.34
C ASN A 67 0.13 3.31 -22.13
N TYR A 68 0.92 4.12 -21.44
CA TYR A 68 1.89 5.00 -22.09
C TYR A 68 2.94 4.22 -22.90
N PHE A 69 3.53 3.17 -22.33
CA PHE A 69 4.57 2.40 -23.01
C PHE A 69 4.04 1.56 -24.18
N ASP A 70 2.81 1.05 -24.07
CA ASP A 70 2.24 0.10 -25.04
C ASP A 70 1.43 0.79 -26.14
N HIS A 71 0.83 1.95 -25.87
CA HIS A 71 -0.15 2.59 -26.76
C HIS A 71 0.14 4.05 -27.10
N THR A 72 0.79 4.80 -26.20
CA THR A 72 1.05 6.24 -26.42
C THR A 72 2.43 6.52 -27.01
N SER A 73 3.43 5.76 -26.59
CA SER A 73 4.80 5.81 -27.10
C SER A 73 5.08 4.63 -28.04
N ASN A 74 6.31 4.50 -28.55
CA ASN A 74 6.72 3.32 -29.31
C ASN A 74 7.21 2.23 -28.33
N PRO A 75 6.53 1.06 -28.24
CA PRO A 75 6.91 0.00 -27.30
C PRO A 75 8.34 -0.52 -27.51
N ALA A 76 8.86 -0.45 -28.74
CA ALA A 76 10.22 -0.86 -29.06
C ALA A 76 11.29 -0.02 -28.35
N ASN A 77 10.97 1.24 -27.98
CA ASN A 77 11.87 2.13 -27.25
C ASN A 77 11.87 1.85 -25.74
N TRP A 78 10.89 1.07 -25.25
CA TRP A 78 10.65 0.79 -23.84
C TRP A 78 10.63 -0.72 -23.57
N PRO A 79 11.74 -1.45 -23.81
CA PRO A 79 11.87 -2.81 -23.33
C PRO A 79 11.81 -2.85 -21.80
N ALA A 80 11.49 -4.02 -21.22
CA ALA A 80 11.32 -4.18 -19.78
C ALA A 80 12.52 -3.68 -18.94
N SER A 81 13.74 -3.78 -19.46
CA SER A 81 14.96 -3.27 -18.82
C SER A 81 15.01 -1.75 -18.68
N ARG A 82 14.29 -1.01 -19.53
CA ARG A 82 14.10 0.45 -19.41
C ARG A 82 12.88 0.80 -18.57
N ARG A 83 11.76 0.06 -18.74
CA ARG A 83 10.56 0.24 -17.91
C ARG A 83 10.89 0.09 -16.42
N SER A 84 11.71 -0.89 -16.05
CA SER A 84 12.17 -1.12 -14.66
C SER A 84 12.92 0.04 -14.05
N LYS A 85 13.52 0.92 -14.87
CA LYS A 85 14.17 2.15 -14.38
C LYS A 85 13.15 3.23 -14.05
N VAL A 86 12.01 3.24 -14.73
CA VAL A 86 10.93 4.22 -14.53
C VAL A 86 9.98 3.77 -13.43
N ASP A 87 9.58 2.50 -13.43
CA ASP A 87 8.62 1.95 -12.48
C ASP A 87 9.27 1.37 -11.20
N GLY A 88 10.58 1.15 -11.21
CA GLY A 88 11.35 0.69 -10.06
C GLY A 88 11.22 -0.80 -9.74
N TYR A 89 10.40 -1.54 -10.50
CA TYR A 89 10.15 -2.96 -10.29
C TYR A 89 11.21 -3.85 -10.97
N PRO A 90 11.38 -5.10 -10.51
CA PRO A 90 12.30 -6.04 -11.15
C PRO A 90 11.86 -6.39 -12.56
N VAL A 91 12.82 -6.83 -13.38
CA VAL A 91 12.55 -7.48 -14.66
C VAL A 91 12.47 -9.00 -14.45
N ALA A 92 11.49 -9.64 -15.08
CA ALA A 92 11.35 -11.09 -15.05
C ALA A 92 12.64 -11.79 -15.49
N THR A 93 13.11 -12.75 -14.68
CA THR A 93 14.33 -13.52 -14.99
C THR A 93 14.06 -14.74 -15.87
N THR A 94 12.78 -15.09 -16.05
CA THR A 94 12.32 -16.19 -16.88
C THR A 94 11.09 -15.77 -17.69
N GLY A 95 10.86 -16.40 -18.84
CA GLY A 95 9.73 -16.08 -19.71
C GLY A 95 9.88 -14.77 -20.48
N ILE A 96 8.75 -14.15 -20.85
CA ILE A 96 8.72 -12.89 -21.61
C ILE A 96 9.19 -11.74 -20.71
N PRO A 97 10.22 -10.97 -21.10
CA PRO A 97 10.70 -9.83 -20.31
C PRO A 97 9.59 -8.81 -20.05
N ARG A 98 9.30 -8.58 -18.78
CA ARG A 98 8.30 -7.61 -18.29
C ARG A 98 8.66 -7.18 -16.88
N THR A 99 8.03 -6.12 -16.39
CA THR A 99 8.13 -5.68 -14.99
C THR A 99 6.90 -6.11 -14.20
N THR A 100 6.95 -5.94 -12.88
CA THR A 100 5.79 -6.22 -12.00
C THR A 100 4.59 -5.32 -12.31
N CYS A 101 4.78 -4.14 -12.90
CA CYS A 101 3.66 -3.31 -13.34
C CYS A 101 2.75 -4.03 -14.35
N VAL A 102 3.28 -4.90 -15.21
CA VAL A 102 2.44 -5.70 -16.12
C VAL A 102 1.56 -6.67 -15.35
N THR A 103 2.05 -7.23 -14.24
CA THR A 103 1.25 -8.09 -13.35
C THR A 103 0.14 -7.30 -12.66
N TRP A 104 0.37 -6.01 -12.35
CA TRP A 104 -0.63 -5.13 -11.76
C TRP A 104 -1.78 -4.75 -12.70
N ASN A 105 -1.64 -4.83 -14.04
CA ASN A 105 -2.67 -4.39 -14.99
C ASN A 105 -4.05 -4.99 -14.74
N GLY A 106 -4.12 -6.27 -14.35
CA GLY A 106 -5.41 -6.92 -14.04
C GLY A 106 -6.15 -6.21 -12.91
N PHE A 107 -5.42 -5.70 -11.91
CA PHE A 107 -5.97 -4.98 -10.78
C PHE A 107 -6.21 -3.49 -11.09
N ALA A 108 -5.28 -2.86 -11.84
CA ALA A 108 -5.37 -1.45 -12.22
C ALA A 108 -6.69 -1.13 -12.91
N HIS A 109 -7.12 -1.98 -13.86
CA HIS A 109 -8.40 -1.83 -14.52
C HIS A 109 -9.58 -2.22 -13.62
N THR A 110 -9.46 -3.29 -12.85
CA THR A 110 -10.57 -3.85 -12.07
C THR A 110 -10.96 -2.96 -10.88
N TRP A 111 -9.99 -2.34 -10.20
CA TRP A 111 -10.25 -1.59 -8.96
C TRP A 111 -10.84 -0.20 -9.21
N VAL A 112 -10.46 0.45 -10.30
CA VAL A 112 -10.95 1.80 -10.64
C VAL A 112 -12.23 1.76 -11.46
N SER A 113 -12.46 0.69 -12.22
CA SER A 113 -13.63 0.58 -13.09
C SER A 113 -14.91 0.27 -12.29
N PRO A 114 -16.01 0.99 -12.53
CA PRO A 114 -17.29 0.76 -11.86
C PRO A 114 -18.06 -0.44 -12.42
N PHE A 115 -17.62 -1.00 -13.55
CA PHE A 115 -18.33 -2.08 -14.25
C PHE A 115 -17.98 -3.47 -13.70
N ASN A 116 -16.88 -3.56 -12.95
CA ASN A 116 -16.36 -4.80 -12.39
C ASN A 116 -16.81 -4.98 -10.92
N GLY A 117 -16.37 -6.05 -10.25
CA GLY A 117 -16.58 -6.21 -8.80
C GLY A 117 -17.94 -6.75 -8.35
N PHE A 118 -18.82 -7.11 -9.29
CA PHE A 118 -20.11 -7.71 -8.96
C PHE A 118 -20.07 -9.23 -8.94
N ASP A 119 -20.60 -9.83 -7.87
CA ASP A 119 -21.01 -11.23 -7.88
C ASP A 119 -22.11 -11.46 -8.93
N ALA A 120 -22.16 -12.67 -9.51
CA ALA A 120 -23.15 -13.04 -10.50
C ALA A 120 -24.60 -12.91 -9.99
N VAL A 121 -24.81 -12.94 -8.66
CA VAL A 121 -26.12 -12.73 -8.03
C VAL A 121 -26.66 -11.31 -8.22
N VAL A 122 -25.80 -10.31 -8.46
CA VAL A 122 -26.26 -8.92 -8.65
C VAL A 122 -26.80 -8.76 -10.07
N PRO A 123 -28.11 -8.49 -10.27
CA PRO A 123 -28.71 -8.44 -11.60
C PRO A 123 -28.11 -7.34 -12.48
N LEU A 124 -27.94 -7.61 -13.79
CA LEU A 124 -27.40 -6.62 -14.73
C LEU A 124 -28.19 -5.30 -14.72
N ALA A 125 -29.52 -5.37 -14.64
CA ALA A 125 -30.39 -4.19 -14.59
C ALA A 125 -30.22 -3.32 -13.33
N ALA A 126 -29.58 -3.84 -12.27
CA ALA A 126 -29.26 -3.08 -11.07
C ALA A 126 -27.89 -2.39 -11.14
N ARG A 127 -27.04 -2.76 -12.11
CA ARG A 127 -25.68 -2.26 -12.25
C ARG A 127 -25.65 -0.96 -13.04
N TYR A 128 -24.66 -0.13 -12.73
CA TYR A 128 -24.38 1.13 -13.39
C TYR A 128 -24.13 0.91 -14.89
N ASP A 129 -24.78 1.75 -15.69
CA ASP A 129 -24.48 1.95 -17.10
C ASP A 129 -24.63 3.44 -17.40
N PRO A 130 -23.61 4.12 -17.96
CA PRO A 130 -23.62 5.57 -18.12
C PRO A 130 -24.78 6.10 -18.97
N THR A 131 -25.39 5.25 -19.81
CA THR A 131 -26.47 5.64 -20.72
C THR A 131 -27.84 5.18 -20.24
N THR A 132 -27.95 3.93 -19.80
CA THR A 132 -29.22 3.24 -19.56
C THR A 132 -29.56 3.10 -18.08
N ASN A 133 -28.57 3.18 -17.18
CA ASN A 133 -28.77 3.14 -15.73
C ASN A 133 -27.69 3.96 -15.01
N PRO A 134 -27.67 5.30 -15.19
CA PRO A 134 -26.59 6.15 -14.67
C PRO A 134 -26.55 6.23 -13.13
N THR A 135 -27.61 5.80 -12.46
CA THR A 135 -27.72 5.74 -10.99
C THR A 135 -27.58 4.32 -10.43
N GLY A 136 -27.22 3.35 -11.28
CA GLY A 136 -27.08 1.95 -10.88
C GLY A 136 -25.94 1.72 -9.90
N ALA A 137 -25.91 0.53 -9.30
CA ALA A 137 -24.82 0.12 -8.43
C ALA A 137 -23.49 0.11 -9.20
N ARG A 138 -22.46 0.70 -8.62
CA ARG A 138 -21.08 0.70 -9.15
C ARG A 138 -20.23 -0.25 -8.32
N GLY A 139 -19.30 -0.96 -8.98
CA GLY A 139 -18.48 -1.99 -8.34
C GLY A 139 -16.99 -1.67 -8.30
N SER A 140 -16.62 -0.40 -8.47
CA SER A 140 -15.24 0.04 -8.22
C SER A 140 -14.88 -0.19 -6.74
N PHE A 141 -13.59 -0.24 -6.45
CA PHE A 141 -13.09 -0.36 -5.07
C PHE A 141 -13.67 0.71 -4.15
N THR A 142 -13.70 1.97 -4.60
CA THR A 142 -14.24 3.07 -3.81
C THR A 142 -15.74 2.97 -3.63
N ASP A 143 -16.48 2.52 -4.65
CA ASP A 143 -17.93 2.33 -4.57
C ASP A 143 -18.31 1.18 -3.61
N GLY A 144 -17.52 0.10 -3.60
CA GLY A 144 -17.65 -0.98 -2.60
C GLY A 144 -17.41 -0.52 -1.15
N MET A 145 -16.76 0.62 -0.96
CA MET A 145 -16.49 1.25 0.34
C MET A 145 -17.16 2.63 0.47
N ILE A 146 -18.30 2.84 -0.18
CA ILE A 146 -18.98 4.14 -0.20
C ILE A 146 -19.36 4.66 1.19
N ASN A 147 -19.57 3.80 2.19
CA ASN A 147 -19.85 4.25 3.56
C ASN A 147 -18.62 4.87 4.23
N VAL A 148 -17.41 4.48 3.81
CA VAL A 148 -16.14 5.04 4.28
C VAL A 148 -15.81 6.31 3.50
N PHE A 149 -15.73 6.22 2.17
CA PHE A 149 -15.33 7.38 1.36
C PHE A 149 -16.43 8.44 1.23
N GLY A 150 -17.68 8.04 1.49
CA GLY A 150 -18.89 8.84 1.30
C GLY A 150 -19.23 9.05 -0.18
N ALA A 151 -20.48 9.41 -0.44
CA ALA A 151 -20.97 9.74 -1.78
C ALA A 151 -20.73 11.21 -2.13
N ASP A 152 -20.36 11.48 -3.38
CA ASP A 152 -20.40 12.83 -3.96
C ASP A 152 -21.88 13.24 -4.16
N PRO A 153 -22.33 14.39 -3.64
CA PRO A 153 -23.72 14.82 -3.76
C PRO A 153 -24.15 15.13 -5.20
N GLN A 154 -23.22 15.39 -6.12
CA GLN A 154 -23.53 15.69 -7.51
C GLN A 154 -23.81 14.43 -8.34
N THR A 155 -23.05 13.35 -8.10
CA THR A 155 -23.13 12.12 -8.90
C THR A 155 -23.77 10.96 -8.15
N GLY A 156 -23.75 10.99 -6.81
CA GLY A 156 -24.12 9.87 -5.95
C GLY A 156 -23.06 8.77 -5.87
N PHE A 157 -21.92 8.90 -6.56
CA PHE A 157 -20.85 7.91 -6.60
C PHE A 157 -19.90 8.06 -5.41
N ALA A 158 -19.16 7.02 -5.06
CA ALA A 158 -18.15 7.15 -4.02
C ALA A 158 -17.04 8.14 -4.40
N ARG A 159 -16.55 8.88 -3.41
CA ARG A 159 -15.43 9.82 -3.59
C ARG A 159 -14.13 9.07 -3.88
N THR A 160 -13.53 9.32 -5.04
CA THR A 160 -12.23 8.72 -5.41
C THR A 160 -11.09 9.34 -4.61
N VAL A 161 -10.07 8.53 -4.28
CA VAL A 161 -8.91 8.94 -3.47
C VAL A 161 -7.57 8.80 -4.22
N PHE A 162 -7.63 8.44 -5.50
CA PHE A 162 -6.46 8.39 -6.38
C PHE A 162 -6.10 9.81 -6.84
N ASP A 163 -4.81 10.15 -6.74
CA ASP A 163 -4.26 11.41 -7.20
C ASP A 163 -2.93 11.17 -7.91
N ASN A 164 -2.76 11.75 -9.09
CA ASN A 164 -1.45 11.82 -9.75
C ASN A 164 -1.06 13.23 -10.20
N VAL A 165 -1.70 14.26 -9.66
CA VAL A 165 -1.33 15.66 -9.92
C VAL A 165 0.04 15.95 -9.28
N GLY A 166 0.96 16.50 -10.07
CA GLY A 166 2.32 16.84 -9.62
C GLY A 166 3.29 15.65 -9.48
N VAL A 167 2.84 14.42 -9.74
CA VAL A 167 3.69 13.22 -9.70
C VAL A 167 4.61 13.18 -10.92
N GLN A 168 5.90 13.04 -10.65
CA GLN A 168 6.95 13.02 -11.67
C GLN A 168 7.39 11.58 -11.97
N TYR A 169 6.72 10.92 -12.91
CA TYR A 169 7.04 9.55 -13.28
C TYR A 169 8.45 9.48 -13.90
N GLY A 170 9.28 8.55 -13.42
CA GLY A 170 10.66 8.38 -13.88
C GLY A 170 11.66 9.43 -13.35
N LEU A 171 11.33 10.17 -12.29
CA LEU A 171 12.23 11.19 -11.72
C LEU A 171 13.60 10.61 -11.33
N ASN A 172 13.62 9.49 -10.62
CA ASN A 172 14.89 8.84 -10.24
C ASN A 172 15.62 8.26 -11.45
N ALA A 173 14.89 7.76 -12.45
CA ALA A 173 15.46 7.32 -13.72
C ALA A 173 16.20 8.47 -14.43
N LEU A 174 15.60 9.66 -14.45
CA LEU A 174 16.21 10.87 -15.00
C LEU A 174 17.46 11.26 -14.21
N LYS A 175 17.36 11.28 -12.87
CA LYS A 175 18.49 11.61 -11.99
C LYS A 175 19.67 10.66 -12.15
N ALA A 176 19.39 9.39 -12.43
CA ALA A 176 20.39 8.36 -12.70
C ALA A 176 20.90 8.35 -14.15
N GLY A 177 20.38 9.22 -15.03
CA GLY A 177 20.72 9.25 -16.45
C GLY A 177 20.23 8.03 -17.25
N ALA A 178 19.26 7.27 -16.72
CA ALA A 178 18.69 6.09 -17.37
C ALA A 178 17.64 6.44 -18.45
N ILE A 179 17.08 7.64 -18.38
CA ILE A 179 16.24 8.24 -19.42
C ILE A 179 16.72 9.68 -19.67
N THR A 180 16.50 10.16 -20.88
CA THR A 180 16.82 11.54 -21.27
C THR A 180 15.80 12.53 -20.70
N VAL A 181 16.16 13.82 -20.69
CA VAL A 181 15.22 14.91 -20.32
C VAL A 181 13.99 14.87 -21.23
N ASP A 182 14.17 14.66 -22.54
CA ASP A 182 13.03 14.64 -23.48
C ASP A 182 12.12 13.43 -23.27
N GLU A 183 12.67 12.25 -22.95
CA GLU A 183 11.86 11.08 -22.58
C GLU A 183 11.09 11.28 -21.27
N PHE A 184 11.71 11.94 -20.28
CA PHE A 184 11.04 12.28 -19.02
C PHE A 184 9.89 13.27 -19.24
N LEU A 185 10.10 14.31 -20.05
CA LEU A 185 9.07 15.29 -20.39
C LEU A 185 7.95 14.65 -21.22
N ASP A 186 8.28 13.85 -22.25
CA ASP A 186 7.29 13.16 -23.09
C ASP A 186 6.40 12.22 -22.27
N LEU A 187 7.01 11.45 -21.35
CA LEU A 187 6.28 10.60 -20.41
C LEU A 187 5.30 11.42 -19.58
N ASN A 188 5.78 12.46 -18.88
CA ASN A 188 4.93 13.20 -17.95
C ASN A 188 3.89 14.09 -18.63
N GLU A 189 4.11 14.49 -19.88
CA GLU A 189 3.17 15.22 -20.73
C GLU A 189 2.02 14.33 -21.21
N LYS A 190 2.27 13.04 -21.44
CA LYS A 190 1.31 12.13 -22.10
C LYS A 190 0.74 11.03 -21.20
N ILE A 191 1.22 10.90 -19.97
CA ILE A 191 0.79 9.83 -19.04
C ILE A 191 -0.70 9.91 -18.69
N GLY A 192 -1.24 11.13 -18.61
CA GLY A 192 -2.65 11.39 -18.28
C GLY A 192 -3.09 10.82 -16.93
N GLY A 193 -4.35 10.44 -16.86
CA GLY A 193 -5.02 9.91 -15.69
C GLY A 193 -6.22 9.05 -16.07
N LEU A 194 -7.10 8.83 -15.11
CA LEU A 194 -8.36 8.12 -15.27
C LEU A 194 -9.57 9.02 -14.96
N ASP A 195 -10.64 8.85 -15.72
CA ASP A 195 -11.96 9.40 -15.40
C ASP A 195 -12.69 8.55 -14.33
N VAL A 196 -13.91 8.96 -13.98
CA VAL A 196 -14.72 8.29 -12.97
C VAL A 196 -15.09 6.85 -13.34
N ASP A 197 -15.12 6.52 -14.63
CA ASP A 197 -15.46 5.19 -15.13
C ASP A 197 -14.21 4.33 -15.40
N GLY A 198 -13.03 4.84 -15.06
CA GLY A 198 -11.75 4.16 -15.19
C GLY A 198 -11.17 4.18 -16.61
N ASN A 199 -11.65 5.07 -17.49
CA ASN A 199 -11.08 5.25 -18.82
C ASN A 199 -9.84 6.15 -18.75
N TYR A 200 -8.84 5.87 -19.59
CA TYR A 200 -7.68 6.74 -19.75
C TYR A 200 -8.09 8.09 -20.36
N ILE A 201 -7.69 9.17 -19.71
CA ILE A 201 -7.91 10.55 -20.16
C ILE A 201 -6.59 11.34 -20.19
N PRO A 202 -6.47 12.38 -21.03
CA PRO A 202 -5.26 13.20 -21.09
C PRO A 202 -4.96 13.97 -19.81
N ASP A 203 -6.01 14.33 -19.05
CA ASP A 203 -5.88 15.05 -17.79
C ASP A 203 -5.48 14.10 -16.65
N ARG A 204 -4.70 14.62 -15.71
CA ARG A 204 -4.32 13.89 -14.48
C ARG A 204 -5.52 13.75 -13.56
N SER A 205 -5.61 12.61 -12.86
CA SER A 205 -6.64 12.37 -11.85
C SER A 205 -6.33 13.15 -10.58
N GLU A 206 -7.33 13.89 -10.10
CA GLU A 206 -7.28 14.58 -8.81
C GLU A 206 -8.17 13.87 -7.79
N ALA A 207 -7.61 13.59 -6.60
CA ALA A 207 -8.37 12.97 -5.53
C ALA A 207 -9.41 13.92 -4.94
N ASN A 208 -10.57 13.39 -4.56
CA ASN A 208 -11.57 14.14 -3.82
C ASN A 208 -11.09 14.39 -2.38
N LEU A 209 -10.99 15.67 -2.00
CA LEU A 209 -10.44 16.07 -0.69
C LEU A 209 -11.25 15.56 0.51
N GLN A 210 -12.57 15.44 0.39
CA GLN A 210 -13.41 14.90 1.47
C GLN A 210 -13.24 13.38 1.60
N GLY A 211 -13.16 12.66 0.47
CA GLY A 211 -12.89 11.22 0.45
C GLY A 211 -11.52 10.91 1.05
N LEU A 212 -10.52 11.72 0.70
CA LEU A 212 -9.16 11.61 1.24
C LEU A 212 -9.12 11.88 2.75
N GLU A 213 -9.84 12.90 3.21
CA GLU A 213 -9.95 13.22 4.63
C GLU A 213 -10.55 12.07 5.44
N ARG A 214 -11.64 11.47 4.94
CA ARG A 214 -12.26 10.28 5.53
C ARG A 214 -11.32 9.09 5.51
N ALA A 215 -10.64 8.82 4.39
CA ALA A 215 -9.69 7.72 4.29
C ALA A 215 -8.61 7.73 5.40
N TYR A 216 -8.15 8.92 5.78
CA TYR A 216 -7.22 9.09 6.89
C TYR A 216 -7.88 9.02 8.28
N ARG A 217 -9.02 9.71 8.49
CA ARG A 217 -9.74 9.71 9.77
C ARG A 217 -10.24 8.33 10.17
N ASP A 218 -10.65 7.55 9.19
CA ASP A 218 -11.28 6.24 9.38
C ASP A 218 -10.21 5.13 9.47
N GLY A 219 -8.94 5.50 9.30
CA GLY A 219 -7.80 4.60 9.42
C GLY A 219 -7.75 3.50 8.35
N VAL A 220 -8.45 3.68 7.22
CA VAL A 220 -8.33 2.79 6.05
C VAL A 220 -7.03 3.03 5.27
N VAL A 221 -6.45 4.23 5.38
CA VAL A 221 -5.00 4.41 5.20
C VAL A 221 -4.33 4.15 6.55
N THR A 222 -3.69 3.00 6.70
CA THR A 222 -3.12 2.58 7.99
C THR A 222 -1.90 3.44 8.32
N SER A 223 -1.87 3.99 9.53
CA SER A 223 -0.80 4.89 9.99
C SER A 223 0.26 4.19 10.81
N GLY A 224 -0.05 3.00 11.38
CA GLY A 224 0.80 2.35 12.38
C GLY A 224 0.33 2.59 13.83
N GLN A 225 -0.59 3.54 14.03
CA GLN A 225 -1.19 3.83 15.34
C GLN A 225 -1.86 2.57 15.91
N ASN A 226 -1.83 2.40 17.23
CA ASN A 226 -2.39 1.25 17.96
C ASN A 226 -1.86 -0.15 17.58
N LEU A 227 -0.96 -0.26 16.60
CA LEU A 227 -0.31 -1.51 16.24
C LEU A 227 0.84 -1.83 17.20
N THR A 228 0.47 -2.06 18.45
CA THR A 228 1.39 -2.31 19.57
C THR A 228 1.47 -3.78 19.97
N LEU A 229 0.61 -4.63 19.40
CA LEU A 229 0.60 -6.07 19.62
C LEU A 229 1.81 -6.78 18.96
N PRO A 230 2.11 -8.04 19.31
CA PRO A 230 3.12 -8.85 18.62
C PRO A 230 2.84 -9.05 17.12
N ILE A 231 3.80 -8.68 16.27
CA ILE A 231 3.71 -8.86 14.81
C ILE A 231 4.86 -9.77 14.35
N ILE A 232 4.53 -10.80 13.56
CA ILE A 232 5.52 -11.58 12.80
C ILE A 232 5.15 -11.49 11.32
N ASP A 233 5.83 -10.63 10.57
CA ASP A 233 5.67 -10.51 9.12
C ASP A 233 6.46 -11.62 8.42
N THR A 234 5.79 -12.41 7.58
CA THR A 234 6.40 -13.54 6.87
C THR A 234 6.35 -13.34 5.36
N ARG A 235 7.43 -13.64 4.67
CA ARG A 235 7.53 -13.47 3.22
C ARG A 235 8.18 -14.66 2.55
N ILE A 236 7.60 -15.04 1.41
CA ILE A 236 8.30 -15.79 0.36
C ILE A 236 8.79 -14.78 -0.69
N TYR A 237 10.01 -14.96 -1.19
CA TYR A 237 10.59 -14.04 -2.17
C TYR A 237 10.20 -14.43 -3.59
N THR A 238 9.34 -13.63 -4.21
CA THR A 238 8.71 -13.91 -5.52
C THR A 238 9.08 -12.91 -6.62
N GLU A 239 9.93 -11.93 -6.32
CA GLU A 239 10.22 -10.80 -7.21
C GLU A 239 10.91 -11.19 -8.53
N ALA A 240 11.71 -12.27 -8.55
CA ALA A 240 12.27 -12.81 -9.79
C ALA A 240 11.19 -13.26 -10.80
N GLY A 241 10.02 -13.64 -10.30
CA GLY A 241 8.84 -13.98 -11.10
C GLY A 241 7.92 -12.79 -11.39
N VAL A 242 8.36 -11.55 -11.11
CA VAL A 242 7.57 -10.30 -11.23
C VAL A 242 6.20 -10.36 -10.57
N ASP A 243 6.15 -11.05 -9.43
CA ASP A 243 4.99 -11.10 -8.57
C ASP A 243 4.79 -9.77 -7.84
N ILE A 244 3.53 -9.44 -7.58
CA ILE A 244 3.13 -8.15 -7.00
C ILE A 244 3.59 -7.98 -5.54
N HIS A 245 3.86 -9.08 -4.82
CA HIS A 245 4.17 -9.05 -3.40
C HIS A 245 5.63 -8.67 -3.12
N THR A 246 6.00 -7.43 -3.44
CA THR A 246 7.37 -6.95 -3.32
C THR A 246 7.84 -6.75 -1.87
N ARG A 247 9.10 -7.09 -1.60
CA ARG A 247 9.77 -7.04 -0.29
C ARG A 247 9.81 -5.63 0.29
N ILE A 248 9.81 -4.60 -0.56
CA ILE A 248 9.78 -3.19 -0.13
C ILE A 248 8.57 -2.86 0.77
N ARG A 249 7.47 -3.61 0.67
CA ARG A 249 6.27 -3.38 1.50
C ARG A 249 6.48 -3.69 2.98
N THR A 250 7.42 -4.58 3.33
CA THR A 250 7.84 -4.76 4.73
C THR A 250 8.42 -3.45 5.26
N PHE A 251 9.32 -2.80 4.52
CA PHE A 251 9.90 -1.53 4.94
C PHE A 251 8.87 -0.39 4.97
N ALA A 252 7.88 -0.40 4.06
CA ALA A 252 6.76 0.52 4.14
C ALA A 252 6.01 0.40 5.48
N LYS A 253 5.84 -0.84 5.97
CA LYS A 253 5.21 -1.09 7.27
C LYS A 253 6.09 -0.63 8.44
N LEU A 254 7.36 -1.00 8.42
CA LEU A 254 8.33 -0.61 9.46
C LEU A 254 8.45 0.92 9.58
N ASP A 255 8.47 1.64 8.46
CA ASP A 255 8.50 3.11 8.45
C ASP A 255 7.25 3.70 9.11
N ARG A 256 6.05 3.13 8.84
CA ARG A 256 4.79 3.55 9.47
C ARG A 256 4.79 3.28 10.97
N LEU A 257 5.22 2.10 11.41
CA LEU A 257 5.34 1.76 12.83
C LEU A 257 6.32 2.67 13.55
N MET A 258 7.50 2.90 12.98
CA MET A 258 8.50 3.81 13.53
C MET A 258 7.94 5.24 13.65
N LYS A 259 7.28 5.74 12.60
CA LYS A 259 6.66 7.08 12.58
C LYS A 259 5.54 7.24 13.61
N ALA A 260 4.71 6.21 13.81
CA ALA A 260 3.56 6.29 14.71
C ALA A 260 3.92 6.01 16.18
N ASN A 261 4.80 5.04 16.42
CA ASN A 261 5.05 4.48 17.76
C ASN A 261 6.47 4.76 18.28
N GLY A 262 7.34 5.36 17.46
CA GLY A 262 8.74 5.64 17.82
C GLY A 262 9.63 4.40 17.90
N THR A 263 9.11 3.23 17.51
CA THR A 263 9.82 1.94 17.56
C THR A 263 9.18 0.93 16.61
N ILE A 264 9.95 -0.10 16.25
CA ILE A 264 9.50 -1.29 15.53
C ILE A 264 9.71 -2.56 16.35
N ALA A 265 10.01 -2.44 17.65
CA ALA A 265 10.47 -3.56 18.46
C ALA A 265 9.42 -4.67 18.70
N ASN A 266 8.14 -4.37 18.43
CA ASN A 266 7.03 -5.32 18.46
C ASN A 266 6.83 -6.09 17.13
N GLU A 267 7.63 -5.84 16.11
CA GLU A 267 7.61 -6.56 14.83
C GLU A 267 8.88 -7.40 14.62
N VAL A 268 8.71 -8.54 13.97
CA VAL A 268 9.78 -9.43 13.51
C VAL A 268 9.50 -9.89 12.08
N ASN A 269 10.53 -9.94 11.24
CA ASN A 269 10.43 -10.18 9.81
C ASN A 269 11.14 -11.47 9.40
N TRP A 270 10.43 -12.37 8.75
CA TRP A 270 10.96 -13.66 8.28
C TRP A 270 10.81 -13.82 6.77
N LEU A 271 11.89 -14.22 6.11
CA LEU A 271 11.95 -14.30 4.64
C LEU A 271 12.53 -15.63 4.15
N THR A 272 11.85 -16.28 3.21
CA THR A 272 12.34 -17.50 2.55
C THR A 272 12.36 -17.31 1.03
N PRO A 273 13.09 -18.16 0.26
CA PRO A 273 12.87 -18.27 -1.18
C PRO A 273 11.44 -18.72 -1.52
N VAL A 274 11.06 -18.59 -2.79
CA VAL A 274 9.75 -19.04 -3.31
C VAL A 274 9.47 -20.51 -3.02
N THR A 275 10.49 -21.37 -3.20
CA THR A 275 10.42 -22.77 -2.80
C THR A 275 10.87 -22.86 -1.35
N ALA A 276 9.92 -23.09 -0.45
CA ALA A 276 10.19 -23.18 0.99
C ALA A 276 11.31 -24.21 1.25
N PRO A 277 12.35 -23.86 2.03
CA PRO A 277 13.40 -24.79 2.39
C PRO A 277 12.84 -25.98 3.17
N THR A 278 13.41 -27.17 2.97
CA THR A 278 12.99 -28.38 3.69
C THR A 278 13.03 -28.15 5.20
N GLY A 279 11.91 -28.41 5.88
CA GLY A 279 11.79 -28.25 7.33
C GLY A 279 11.49 -26.81 7.81
N VAL A 280 11.37 -25.84 6.92
CA VAL A 280 11.00 -24.46 7.27
C VAL A 280 9.54 -24.21 6.90
N ASN A 281 8.68 -24.07 7.91
CA ASN A 281 7.28 -23.65 7.76
C ASN A 281 7.06 -22.36 8.57
N LEU A 282 7.12 -21.20 7.88
CA LEU A 282 7.02 -19.89 8.54
C LEU A 282 5.71 -19.72 9.32
N ALA A 283 4.58 -20.24 8.81
CA ALA A 283 3.30 -20.14 9.49
C ALA A 283 3.30 -20.91 10.82
N GLN A 284 3.83 -22.14 10.83
CA GLN A 284 3.93 -22.93 12.05
C GLN A 284 4.92 -22.32 13.05
N LEU A 285 6.06 -21.81 12.55
CA LEU A 285 7.03 -21.10 13.39
C LEU A 285 6.41 -19.86 14.02
N ALA A 286 5.63 -19.09 13.26
CA ALA A 286 5.04 -17.83 13.73
C ALA A 286 3.97 -18.11 14.78
N LEU A 287 3.12 -19.13 14.56
CA LEU A 287 2.12 -19.55 15.54
C LEU A 287 2.76 -19.94 16.89
N ARG A 288 3.84 -20.73 16.87
CA ARG A 288 4.55 -21.12 18.10
C ARG A 288 5.21 -19.94 18.79
N ALA A 289 5.86 -19.06 18.02
CA ALA A 289 6.50 -17.86 18.53
C ALA A 289 5.49 -16.88 19.14
N HIS A 290 4.34 -16.67 18.49
CA HIS A 290 3.26 -15.87 19.04
C HIS A 290 2.69 -16.49 20.32
N ASN A 291 2.48 -17.81 20.36
CA ASN A 291 2.02 -18.47 21.58
C ASN A 291 2.97 -18.21 22.76
N GLU A 292 4.27 -18.44 22.57
CA GLU A 292 5.27 -18.17 23.62
C GLU A 292 5.29 -16.69 24.03
N TRP A 293 5.28 -15.78 23.05
CA TRP A 293 5.29 -14.34 23.32
C TRP A 293 4.05 -13.89 24.10
N LEU A 294 2.87 -14.37 23.72
CA LEU A 294 1.61 -14.05 24.39
C LEU A 294 1.52 -14.66 25.79
N GLU A 295 2.03 -15.87 26.01
CA GLU A 295 2.14 -16.47 27.34
C GLU A 295 3.08 -15.65 28.24
N ASN A 296 4.22 -15.17 27.72
CA ASN A 296 5.12 -14.30 28.47
C ASN A 296 4.44 -12.96 28.83
N ILE A 297 3.71 -12.34 27.89
CA ILE A 297 2.94 -11.12 28.14
C ILE A 297 1.86 -11.35 29.21
N ALA A 298 1.15 -12.48 29.15
CA ALA A 298 0.09 -12.82 30.10
C ALA A 298 0.64 -13.09 31.51
N ALA A 299 1.85 -13.64 31.63
CA ALA A 299 2.52 -13.86 32.90
C ALA A 299 3.12 -12.57 33.52
N ASP A 300 3.24 -11.49 32.74
CA ASP A 300 3.87 -10.26 33.17
C ASP A 300 2.93 -9.36 34.02
N VAL A 301 3.12 -9.44 35.34
CA VAL A 301 2.46 -8.60 36.34
C VAL A 301 3.13 -7.24 36.56
N GLY A 302 4.22 -6.95 35.85
CA GLY A 302 4.95 -5.68 35.94
C GLY A 302 4.14 -4.49 35.44
N ARG A 303 4.51 -3.30 35.92
CA ARG A 303 3.91 -2.01 35.50
C ARG A 303 4.30 -1.66 34.05
N GLY A 304 3.56 -0.74 33.44
CA GLY A 304 3.79 -0.25 32.08
C GLY A 304 2.58 -0.44 31.17
N SER A 305 2.61 0.25 30.04
CA SER A 305 1.68 0.12 28.93
C SER A 305 1.74 -1.27 28.29
N TYR A 306 0.69 -1.63 27.55
CA TYR A 306 0.66 -2.87 26.79
C TYR A 306 1.83 -2.97 25.78
N ALA A 307 2.17 -1.86 25.10
CA ALA A 307 3.30 -1.82 24.16
C ALA A 307 4.65 -2.15 24.84
N GLU A 308 4.89 -1.62 26.04
CA GLU A 308 6.11 -1.91 26.81
C GLU A 308 6.16 -3.38 27.24
N LYS A 309 5.01 -3.96 27.62
CA LYS A 309 4.90 -5.40 27.91
C LYS A 309 5.20 -6.25 26.68
N VAL A 310 4.63 -5.90 25.53
CA VAL A 310 4.89 -6.61 24.28
C VAL A 310 6.39 -6.61 23.97
N ILE A 311 7.04 -5.45 24.02
CA ILE A 311 8.47 -5.34 23.68
C ILE A 311 9.35 -6.16 24.64
N ARG A 312 9.15 -6.05 25.96
CA ARG A 312 10.04 -6.69 26.94
C ARG A 312 9.83 -8.21 27.08
N ASN A 313 8.67 -8.72 26.68
CA ASN A 313 8.34 -10.14 26.73
C ASN A 313 8.55 -10.88 25.41
N LYS A 314 9.12 -10.21 24.40
CA LYS A 314 9.49 -10.86 23.15
C LYS A 314 10.49 -12.00 23.40
N PRO A 315 10.21 -13.25 22.97
CA PRO A 315 11.14 -14.36 23.15
C PRO A 315 12.51 -14.06 22.53
N ALA A 316 13.59 -14.43 23.21
CA ALA A 316 14.95 -14.07 22.81
C ALA A 316 15.37 -14.62 21.43
N LEU A 317 14.76 -15.73 20.99
CA LEU A 317 15.02 -16.37 19.70
C LEU A 317 14.14 -15.84 18.55
N VAL A 318 13.16 -14.97 18.85
CA VAL A 318 12.26 -14.38 17.87
C VAL A 318 12.87 -13.08 17.39
N LYS A 319 13.68 -13.20 16.33
CA LYS A 319 14.41 -12.12 15.66
C LYS A 319 14.18 -12.16 14.16
N ASP A 320 14.45 -11.04 13.50
CA ASP A 320 14.49 -10.97 12.04
C ASP A 320 15.43 -12.04 11.48
N ALA A 321 15.00 -12.71 10.42
CA ALA A 321 15.78 -13.76 9.80
C ALA A 321 15.38 -14.01 8.34
N CYS A 322 16.34 -14.49 7.55
CA CYS A 322 16.03 -15.13 6.29
C CYS A 322 16.62 -16.54 6.22
N TRP A 323 16.08 -17.36 5.33
CA TRP A 323 16.56 -18.72 5.08
C TRP A 323 17.01 -18.87 3.64
N GLU A 324 18.12 -19.54 3.42
CA GLU A 324 18.52 -20.04 2.10
C GLU A 324 17.68 -21.26 1.68
N ALA A 325 17.74 -21.61 0.39
CA ALA A 325 17.04 -22.79 -0.15
C ALA A 325 17.46 -24.11 0.51
N ASN A 326 18.69 -24.19 1.04
CA ASN A 326 19.18 -25.37 1.78
C ASN A 326 18.73 -25.41 3.25
N GLY A 327 17.98 -24.41 3.74
CA GLY A 327 17.50 -24.31 5.11
C GLY A 327 18.42 -23.56 6.08
N THR A 328 19.58 -23.08 5.63
CA THR A 328 20.48 -22.26 6.46
C THR A 328 19.77 -20.97 6.86
N LYS A 329 19.65 -20.73 8.17
CA LYS A 329 19.06 -19.53 8.76
C LYS A 329 20.14 -18.46 8.97
N HIS A 330 19.84 -17.24 8.54
CA HIS A 330 20.63 -16.04 8.82
C HIS A 330 19.81 -15.11 9.70
N GLU A 331 20.21 -14.94 10.97
CA GLU A 331 19.62 -13.96 11.88
C GLU A 331 20.31 -12.61 11.72
N GLU A 332 19.60 -11.64 11.15
CA GLU A 332 20.08 -10.27 10.98
C GLU A 332 18.90 -9.29 10.95
N THR A 333 19.12 -8.08 11.46
CA THR A 333 18.12 -7.00 11.37
C THR A 333 17.91 -6.62 9.92
N PHE A 334 16.66 -6.56 9.48
CA PHE A 334 16.36 -6.19 8.09
C PHE A 334 16.68 -4.70 7.87
N THR A 335 17.59 -4.43 6.94
CA THR A 335 17.91 -3.08 6.49
C THR A 335 17.48 -2.88 5.05
N ARG A 336 17.02 -1.67 4.72
CA ARG A 336 16.62 -1.32 3.34
C ARG A 336 17.80 -1.20 2.37
N SER A 337 18.98 -0.89 2.90
CA SER A 337 20.20 -0.64 2.13
C SER A 337 21.42 -1.13 2.88
N GLY A 338 22.51 -1.33 2.14
CA GLY A 338 23.78 -1.80 2.68
C GLY A 338 23.93 -3.32 2.60
N PRO A 339 25.16 -3.82 2.80
CA PRO A 339 25.45 -5.24 2.69
C PRO A 339 24.84 -6.01 3.85
N SER A 340 24.07 -7.05 3.54
CA SER A 340 23.56 -8.04 4.48
C SER A 340 23.35 -9.35 3.72
N VAL A 341 23.34 -10.49 4.40
CA VAL A 341 23.16 -11.78 3.71
C VAL A 341 21.76 -11.84 3.08
N CYS A 342 20.73 -11.40 3.79
CA CYS A 342 19.36 -11.38 3.28
C CYS A 342 19.18 -10.39 2.13
N ASN A 343 19.87 -9.25 2.11
CA ASN A 343 19.83 -8.31 0.99
C ASN A 343 20.55 -8.84 -0.24
N THR A 344 21.61 -9.64 -0.07
CA THR A 344 22.28 -10.31 -1.18
C THR A 344 21.42 -11.44 -1.76
N LEU A 345 20.81 -12.26 -0.91
CA LEU A 345 19.96 -13.37 -1.34
C LEU A 345 18.64 -12.90 -1.94
N PHE A 346 18.06 -11.83 -1.40
CA PHE A 346 16.73 -11.34 -1.72
C PHE A 346 16.74 -9.83 -1.98
N PRO A 347 17.24 -9.37 -3.14
CA PRO A 347 17.32 -7.95 -3.44
C PRO A 347 16.00 -7.19 -3.22
N ILE A 348 16.08 -5.93 -2.83
CA ILE A 348 14.91 -5.07 -2.62
C ILE A 348 14.78 -4.17 -3.83
N ASN A 349 13.68 -4.30 -4.57
CA ASN A 349 13.31 -3.36 -5.62
C ASN A 349 12.44 -2.23 -5.06
N SER A 350 11.99 -1.35 -5.95
CA SER A 350 11.27 -0.13 -5.62
C SER A 350 9.79 -0.24 -6.03
N THR A 351 9.14 0.92 -6.20
CA THR A 351 7.76 1.07 -6.71
C THR A 351 7.65 2.35 -7.52
N VAL A 352 6.55 2.54 -8.25
CA VAL A 352 6.39 3.71 -9.13
C VAL A 352 6.47 5.01 -8.34
N ARG A 353 5.80 5.08 -7.19
CA ARG A 353 5.79 6.29 -6.37
C ARG A 353 7.14 6.57 -5.72
N ILE A 354 7.90 5.54 -5.32
CA ILE A 354 9.27 5.73 -4.81
C ILE A 354 10.18 6.24 -5.92
N GLU A 355 10.06 5.74 -7.15
CA GLU A 355 10.81 6.25 -8.31
C GLU A 355 10.39 7.67 -8.73
N ALA A 356 9.19 8.10 -8.34
CA ALA A 356 8.72 9.49 -8.44
C ALA A 356 9.09 10.36 -7.22
N GLY A 357 9.89 9.83 -6.28
CA GLY A 357 10.44 10.55 -5.12
C GLY A 357 9.63 10.43 -3.82
N ALA A 358 8.55 9.65 -3.78
CA ALA A 358 7.74 9.45 -2.57
C ALA A 358 8.49 8.64 -1.50
N ALA A 359 8.05 8.79 -0.25
CA ALA A 359 8.57 8.02 0.88
C ALA A 359 8.15 6.54 0.80
N VAL A 360 9.00 5.65 1.32
CA VAL A 360 8.78 4.19 1.33
C VAL A 360 7.52 3.82 2.11
N ALA A 361 7.18 4.55 3.17
CA ALA A 361 5.92 4.39 3.91
C ALA A 361 4.68 4.40 3.00
N GLY A 362 4.68 5.14 1.88
CA GLY A 362 3.59 5.16 0.91
C GLY A 362 2.24 5.61 1.49
N ASP A 363 2.22 6.39 2.58
CA ASP A 363 1.00 6.82 3.28
C ASP A 363 0.51 8.22 2.86
N VAL A 364 1.08 8.78 1.78
CA VAL A 364 0.69 10.07 1.19
C VAL A 364 -0.06 9.82 -0.12
N MET A 365 -1.39 9.94 -0.09
CA MET A 365 -2.23 9.69 -1.26
C MET A 365 -2.24 10.88 -2.23
N LYS A 366 -2.30 12.10 -1.69
CA LYS A 366 -2.15 13.36 -2.42
C LYS A 366 -1.04 14.18 -1.79
N CYS A 367 0.01 14.45 -2.56
CA CYS A 367 1.13 15.27 -2.13
C CYS A 367 0.73 16.74 -2.03
N ARG A 368 1.45 17.53 -1.24
CA ARG A 368 1.41 18.99 -1.41
C ARG A 368 2.28 19.35 -2.59
N LEU A 369 1.91 20.39 -3.33
CA LEU A 369 2.70 20.84 -4.48
C LEU A 369 3.67 21.94 -4.06
N LYS A 370 4.84 21.94 -4.70
CA LYS A 370 5.83 23.01 -4.68
C LYS A 370 6.18 23.39 -6.11
N ASN A 371 6.69 24.60 -6.31
CA ASN A 371 7.36 24.91 -7.56
C ASN A 371 8.54 23.95 -7.74
N PHE A 372 8.80 23.52 -8.98
CA PHE A 372 10.01 22.77 -9.23
C PHE A 372 11.20 23.71 -9.17
N GLU A 373 12.27 23.27 -8.54
CA GLU A 373 13.54 24.00 -8.50
C GLU A 373 14.55 23.26 -9.37
N SER A 374 15.46 23.97 -10.04
CA SER A 374 16.49 23.33 -10.85
C SER A 374 17.38 22.38 -10.01
N SER A 375 17.55 22.69 -8.72
CA SER A 375 18.24 21.84 -7.74
C SER A 375 17.54 20.53 -7.42
N ASP A 376 16.25 20.38 -7.75
CA ASP A 376 15.52 19.13 -7.60
C ASP A 376 16.00 18.07 -8.60
N TYR A 377 16.71 18.48 -9.66
CA TYR A 377 17.15 17.62 -10.75
C TYR A 377 18.68 17.51 -10.79
N ALA A 378 19.20 16.32 -11.08
CA ALA A 378 20.63 16.09 -11.29
C ALA A 378 21.09 16.42 -12.72
N VAL A 379 20.20 16.99 -13.53
CA VAL A 379 20.39 17.30 -14.95
C VAL A 379 19.97 18.74 -15.23
N ALA A 380 20.55 19.35 -16.26
CA ALA A 380 20.18 20.67 -16.72
C ALA A 380 19.05 20.59 -17.78
N PHE A 381 18.08 21.50 -17.68
CA PHE A 381 17.03 21.69 -18.68
C PHE A 381 17.40 22.87 -19.57
N THR A 382 17.16 22.75 -20.87
CA THR A 382 17.15 23.92 -21.77
C THR A 382 15.97 24.83 -21.46
N ALA A 383 15.95 26.06 -21.99
CA ALA A 383 14.81 26.97 -21.85
C ALA A 383 13.50 26.33 -22.35
N ALA A 384 13.51 25.73 -23.55
CA ALA A 384 12.33 25.06 -24.12
C ALA A 384 11.87 23.86 -23.27
N GLN A 385 12.81 23.09 -22.71
CA GLN A 385 12.48 21.98 -21.81
C GLN A 385 11.92 22.48 -20.46
N THR A 386 12.37 23.64 -19.99
CA THR A 386 11.84 24.30 -18.79
C THR A 386 10.42 24.80 -19.01
N ASP A 387 10.15 25.39 -20.18
CA ASP A 387 8.79 25.81 -20.58
C ASP A 387 7.84 24.61 -20.67
N ARG A 388 8.30 23.50 -21.27
CA ARG A 388 7.54 22.24 -21.28
C ARG A 388 7.26 21.74 -19.86
N LEU A 389 8.24 21.76 -18.98
CA LEU A 389 8.08 21.32 -17.60
C LEU A 389 7.04 22.16 -16.84
N HIS A 390 7.03 23.49 -17.04
CA HIS A 390 6.00 24.38 -16.51
C HIS A 390 4.61 24.09 -17.10
N ALA A 391 4.51 23.77 -18.39
CA ALA A 391 3.25 23.40 -19.03
C ALA A 391 2.69 22.06 -18.52
N ILE A 392 3.57 21.08 -18.24
CA ILE A 392 3.20 19.77 -17.69
C ILE A 392 2.73 19.89 -16.23
N PHE A 393 3.37 20.75 -15.44
CA PHE A 393 3.09 20.91 -14.00
C PHE A 393 2.71 22.36 -13.67
N PRO A 394 1.58 22.88 -14.17
CA PRO A 394 1.21 24.29 -13.99
C PRO A 394 0.94 24.66 -12.52
N SER A 395 0.55 23.69 -11.70
CA SER A 395 0.34 23.86 -10.25
C SER A 395 1.54 23.44 -9.40
N GLY A 396 2.65 23.05 -10.03
CA GLY A 396 3.84 22.53 -9.37
C GLY A 396 3.91 21.00 -9.28
N VAL A 397 5.00 20.52 -8.69
CA VAL A 397 5.34 19.10 -8.52
C VAL A 397 5.20 18.67 -7.06
N CYS A 398 5.10 17.38 -6.81
CA CYS A 398 4.98 16.84 -5.47
C CYS A 398 6.16 17.21 -4.56
N ASP A 399 5.83 17.79 -3.41
CA ASP A 399 6.71 17.96 -2.26
C ASP A 399 6.51 16.79 -1.28
N TRP A 400 7.23 15.70 -1.54
CA TRP A 400 7.19 14.50 -0.71
C TRP A 400 7.81 14.68 0.68
N SER A 401 8.48 15.80 0.95
CA SER A 401 9.01 16.12 2.29
C SER A 401 7.92 16.55 3.26
N ARG A 402 6.74 16.91 2.74
CA ARG A 402 5.62 17.40 3.54
C ARG A 402 4.58 16.32 3.75
N ARG A 403 3.85 16.49 4.85
CA ARG A 403 2.64 15.73 5.15
C ARG A 403 1.63 15.87 4.00
N GLY A 404 0.98 14.76 3.65
CA GLY A 404 -0.04 14.71 2.61
C GLY A 404 -1.21 15.67 2.84
N VAL A 405 -1.87 16.06 1.75
CA VAL A 405 -3.09 16.86 1.80
C VAL A 405 -4.15 16.09 2.58
N LYS A 406 -4.85 16.77 3.50
CA LYS A 406 -5.88 16.18 4.39
C LYS A 406 -5.42 15.01 5.28
N GLN A 407 -4.14 14.65 5.25
CA GLN A 407 -3.58 13.64 6.14
C GLN A 407 -3.69 14.11 7.59
N LYS A 408 -4.36 13.32 8.41
CA LYS A 408 -4.55 13.54 9.86
C LYS A 408 -4.50 12.21 10.62
N PRO A 409 -4.32 12.22 11.95
CA PRO A 409 -4.48 11.01 12.76
C PRO A 409 -5.88 10.41 12.59
N ILE A 410 -6.03 9.13 12.93
CA ILE A 410 -7.36 8.51 12.98
C ILE A 410 -8.24 9.25 14.00
N SER A 411 -9.53 9.34 13.72
CA SER A 411 -10.51 10.07 14.55
C SER A 411 -10.86 9.31 15.83
N GLY A 412 -10.75 7.99 15.80
CA GLY A 412 -11.02 7.11 16.93
C GLY A 412 -10.72 5.66 16.58
N ILE A 413 -11.08 4.79 17.52
CA ILE A 413 -11.09 3.34 17.35
C ILE A 413 -12.53 2.85 17.50
N TRP A 414 -12.83 1.67 17.00
CA TRP A 414 -14.16 1.08 17.03
C TRP A 414 -15.22 1.91 16.29
N LEU A 415 -14.81 2.55 15.18
CA LEU A 415 -15.71 3.30 14.31
C LEU A 415 -16.77 2.39 13.67
N ASP A 416 -17.98 2.90 13.55
CA ASP A 416 -19.12 2.26 12.88
C ASP A 416 -19.34 2.86 11.48
N TYR A 417 -19.59 2.00 10.51
CA TYR A 417 -19.84 2.35 9.10
C TYR A 417 -21.22 1.88 8.62
N SER A 418 -22.12 1.56 9.55
CA SER A 418 -23.48 1.10 9.26
C SER A 418 -24.32 2.16 8.54
N GLN A 419 -24.02 3.46 8.76
CA GLN A 419 -24.67 4.59 8.09
C GLN A 419 -23.81 5.15 6.95
N ARG A 420 -24.47 5.59 5.87
CA ARG A 420 -23.80 6.21 4.72
C ARG A 420 -23.18 7.54 5.13
N GLY A 421 -21.86 7.65 5.01
CA GLY A 421 -21.17 8.92 5.16
C GLY A 421 -20.95 9.38 6.60
N GLY A 422 -20.97 8.46 7.58
CA GLY A 422 -20.52 8.65 8.96
C GLY A 422 -20.43 10.12 9.35
N GLU A 423 -21.59 10.78 9.45
CA GLU A 423 -21.69 12.00 10.22
C GLU A 423 -21.58 11.51 11.66
N ASP A 424 -20.39 11.68 12.23
CA ASP A 424 -20.35 12.03 13.64
C ASP A 424 -21.22 13.28 13.71
N ASP A 425 -22.44 13.15 14.21
CA ASP A 425 -23.17 14.28 14.74
C ASP A 425 -22.19 14.95 15.71
N ASP A 426 -21.60 16.07 15.29
CA ASP A 426 -21.21 17.13 16.21
C ASP A 426 -22.47 17.39 17.03
N GLN A 427 -22.58 16.71 18.18
CA GLN A 427 -23.45 17.15 19.25
C GLN A 427 -22.95 18.55 19.58
N GLY A 428 -23.65 19.52 19.01
CA GLY A 428 -23.54 20.90 19.39
C GLY A 428 -23.65 20.98 20.90
N ASP A 429 -22.71 21.72 21.47
CA ASP A 429 -22.92 22.41 22.72
C ASP A 429 -24.27 23.15 22.63
N GLU A 430 -25.32 22.59 23.23
CA GLU A 430 -26.49 23.34 23.67
C GLU A 430 -26.87 22.87 25.08
N ASP A 431 -26.72 23.85 26.00
CA ASP A 431 -27.10 23.98 27.42
C ASP A 431 -26.22 23.39 28.54
#